data_AF-A0A5A7TZX9-F1
#
_entry.id   AF-A0A5A7TZX9-F1
#
_cell.length_a   1.000
_cell.length_b   1.000
_cell.length_c   1.000
_cell.angle_alpha   90.00
_cell.angle_beta   90.00
_cell.angle_gamma   90.00
#
_symmetry.space_group_name_H-M   'P 1'
#
loop_
_entity.id
_entity.type
_entity.pdbx_description
1 polymer ?
#
loop_
_entity_poly.entity_id
_entity_poly.type
_entity_poly.pdbx_seq_one_letter_code
_entity_poly.pdbx_strand_id
1 'polypeptide(L)'
;MFTAREIMDSLQEMFEMNEVVIDEASQVSFILESLPESFLQFRSNATMNKISYNLMTLLKELHTFESLMKIKGQKGEVNVATSIRKFHRGSTSGTKCMPSSSGTKKWKK
;
A
#
# COMPACT_ATOMS: atom_id res chain seq x y z
N MET A 1 -10.20 -20.47 -0.78
CA MET A 1 -9.43 -19.44 -0.05
C MET A 1 -10.46 -18.60 0.64
N PHE A 2 -10.61 -18.72 1.96
CA PHE A 2 -11.63 -17.95 2.68
C PHE A 2 -11.26 -16.47 2.63
N THR A 3 -12.23 -15.64 2.28
CA THR A 3 -12.07 -14.19 2.30
C THR A 3 -12.16 -13.69 3.73
N ALA A 4 -11.49 -12.57 4.04
CA ALA A 4 -11.57 -11.98 5.37
C ALA A 4 -13.01 -11.65 5.80
N ARG A 5 -13.89 -11.39 4.82
CA ARG A 5 -15.32 -11.22 5.04
C ARG A 5 -16.00 -12.48 5.54
N GLU A 6 -15.76 -13.63 4.92
CA GLU A 6 -16.32 -14.92 5.37
C GLU A 6 -15.83 -15.28 6.78
N ILE A 7 -14.58 -14.96 7.11
CA ILE A 7 -14.02 -15.14 8.46
C ILE A 7 -14.70 -14.18 9.45
N MET A 8 -14.88 -12.91 9.09
CA MET A 8 -15.55 -11.92 9.94
C MET A 8 -17.01 -12.27 10.22
N ASP A 9 -17.77 -12.64 9.19
CA ASP A 9 -19.19 -13.00 9.31
C ASP A 9 -19.35 -14.26 10.18
N SER A 10 -18.47 -15.25 10.01
CA SER A 10 -18.46 -16.49 10.82
C SER A 10 -18.08 -16.22 12.28
N LEU A 11 -17.16 -15.30 12.54
CA LEU A 11 -16.78 -14.90 13.91
C LEU A 11 -17.89 -14.10 14.58
N GLN A 12 -18.56 -13.20 13.84
CA GLN A 12 -19.68 -12.42 14.36
C GLN A 12 -20.84 -13.34 14.78
N GLU A 13 -21.21 -14.31 13.95
CA GLU A 13 -22.24 -15.31 14.31
C GLU A 13 -21.81 -16.15 15.52
N MET A 14 -20.54 -16.55 15.59
CA MET A 14 -20.02 -17.32 16.72
C MET A 14 -20.07 -16.54 18.05
N PHE A 15 -19.74 -15.25 18.06
CA PHE A 15 -19.76 -14.40 19.25
C PHE A 15 -21.16 -13.87 19.60
N GLU A 16 -22.06 -13.71 18.62
CA GLU A 16 -23.46 -13.31 18.88
C GLU A 16 -24.33 -14.50 19.35
N MET A 17 -24.07 -15.73 18.86
CA MET A 17 -24.90 -16.89 19.19
C MET A 17 -24.41 -17.69 20.40
N ASN A 18 -23.11 -17.70 20.64
CA ASN A 18 -22.56 -18.33 21.83
C ASN A 18 -22.24 -17.22 22.82
N GLU A 19 -22.89 -17.26 23.98
CA GLU A 19 -22.52 -16.51 25.19
C GLU A 19 -21.16 -17.04 25.70
N VAL A 20 -20.14 -17.01 24.83
CA VAL A 20 -18.80 -17.47 25.14
C VAL A 20 -18.27 -16.49 26.16
N VAL A 21 -18.14 -16.97 27.40
CA VAL A 21 -17.52 -16.29 28.54
C VAL A 21 -16.00 -16.18 28.32
N ILE A 22 -15.60 -15.58 27.19
CA ILE A 22 -14.24 -15.16 26.91
C ILE A 22 -14.23 -13.65 27.07
N ASP A 23 -13.25 -13.14 27.82
CA ASP A 23 -13.09 -11.72 28.03
C ASP A 23 -12.89 -10.99 26.69
N GLU A 24 -13.40 -9.76 26.57
CA GLU A 24 -13.37 -9.00 25.32
C GLU A 24 -11.95 -8.85 24.74
N ALA A 25 -10.93 -8.75 25.59
CA ALA A 25 -9.54 -8.60 25.13
C ALA A 25 -9.03 -9.88 24.45
N SER A 26 -9.37 -11.05 24.99
CA SER A 26 -9.07 -12.34 24.35
C SER A 26 -9.81 -12.49 23.01
N GLN A 27 -11.06 -12.03 22.90
CA GLN A 27 -11.79 -12.03 21.63
C GLN A 27 -11.10 -11.15 20.57
N VAL A 28 -10.72 -9.93 20.95
CA VAL A 28 -10.00 -8.99 20.10
C VAL A 28 -8.66 -9.56 19.65
N SER A 29 -7.90 -10.18 20.56
CA SER A 29 -6.62 -10.82 20.24
C SER A 29 -6.80 -11.96 19.25
N PHE A 30 -7.79 -12.83 19.49
CA PHE A 30 -8.09 -13.95 18.62
C PHE A 30 -8.46 -13.51 17.20
N ILE A 31 -9.28 -12.47 17.06
CA ILE A 31 -9.64 -11.89 15.76
C ILE A 31 -8.38 -11.38 15.06
N LEU A 32 -7.57 -10.55 15.73
CA LEU A 32 -6.36 -9.97 15.15
C LEU A 32 -5.35 -11.03 14.69
N GLU A 33 -5.23 -12.14 15.42
CA GLU A 33 -4.36 -13.27 15.06
C GLU A 33 -4.90 -14.09 13.89
N SER A 34 -6.23 -14.20 13.79
CA SER A 34 -6.92 -14.98 12.74
C SER A 34 -7.01 -14.25 11.40
N LEU A 35 -6.66 -12.96 11.33
CA LEU A 35 -6.69 -12.19 10.10
C LEU A 35 -5.68 -12.71 9.07
N PRO A 36 -6.05 -12.76 7.77
CA PRO A 36 -5.15 -13.22 6.71
C PRO A 36 -4.02 -12.22 6.42
N GLU A 37 -2.98 -12.68 5.72
CA GLU A 37 -1.76 -11.92 5.42
C GLU A 37 -2.02 -10.56 4.70
N SER A 38 -3.11 -10.47 3.94
CA SER A 38 -3.54 -9.22 3.30
C SER A 38 -3.84 -8.09 4.30
N PHE A 39 -4.05 -8.42 5.58
CA PHE A 39 -4.31 -7.49 6.68
C PHE A 39 -3.09 -7.21 7.55
N LEU A 40 -1.88 -7.61 7.13
CA LEU A 40 -0.64 -7.32 7.86
C LEU A 40 -0.47 -5.82 8.17
N GLN A 41 -0.87 -4.93 7.25
CA GLN A 41 -0.79 -3.49 7.46
C GLN A 41 -1.72 -3.03 8.59
N PHE A 42 -2.92 -3.61 8.66
CA PHE A 42 -3.87 -3.34 9.73
C PHE A 42 -3.34 -3.84 11.09
N ARG A 43 -2.87 -5.10 11.15
CA ARG A 43 -2.28 -5.68 12.37
C ARG A 43 -1.08 -4.88 12.86
N SER A 44 -0.16 -4.52 11.97
CA SER A 44 1.03 -3.72 12.34
C SER A 44 0.64 -2.36 12.90
N ASN A 45 -0.36 -1.71 12.32
CA ASN A 45 -0.88 -0.43 12.80
C ASN A 45 -1.50 -0.53 14.20
N ALA A 46 -2.27 -1.59 14.46
CA ALA A 46 -2.84 -1.87 15.78
C ALA A 46 -1.75 -2.00 16.86
N THR A 47 -0.72 -2.80 16.59
CA THR A 47 0.40 -3.01 17.52
C THR A 47 1.23 -1.76 17.74
N MET A 48 1.57 -1.04 16.67
CA MET A 48 2.44 0.15 16.73
C MET A 48 1.78 1.32 17.45
N ASN A 49 0.51 1.58 17.16
CA ASN A 49 -0.21 2.71 17.74
C ASN A 49 -0.80 2.40 19.12
N LYS A 50 -0.60 1.17 19.64
CA LYS A 50 -1.16 0.69 20.92
C LYS A 50 -2.66 1.00 21.03
N ILE A 51 -3.39 0.86 19.92
CA ILE A 51 -4.82 1.15 19.90
C ILE A 51 -5.50 0.05 20.71
N SER A 52 -6.17 0.44 21.78
CA SER A 52 -7.03 -0.47 22.53
C SER A 52 -8.35 -0.53 21.79
N TYR A 53 -8.66 -1.70 21.23
CA TYR A 53 -9.92 -1.94 20.56
C TYR A 53 -10.89 -2.64 21.50
N ASN A 54 -12.12 -2.16 21.51
CA ASN A 54 -13.27 -2.96 21.90
C ASN A 54 -13.74 -3.75 20.66
N LEU A 55 -14.49 -4.84 20.88
CA LEU A 55 -14.90 -5.73 19.79
C LEU A 55 -15.62 -4.97 18.67
N MET A 56 -16.58 -4.12 19.04
CA MET A 56 -17.37 -3.34 18.08
C MET A 56 -16.52 -2.33 17.28
N THR A 57 -15.54 -1.68 17.92
CA THR A 57 -14.62 -0.78 17.22
C THR A 57 -13.69 -1.53 16.26
N LEU A 58 -13.20 -2.70 16.65
CA LEU A 58 -12.35 -3.53 15.79
C LEU A 58 -13.09 -3.93 14.51
N LEU A 59 -14.33 -4.41 14.62
CA LEU A 59 -15.13 -4.84 13.48
C LEU A 59 -15.42 -3.69 12.51
N LYS A 60 -15.76 -2.51 13.03
CA LYS A 60 -16.00 -1.31 12.22
C LYS A 60 -14.74 -0.87 11.45
N GLU A 61 -13.59 -0.84 12.13
CA GLU A 61 -12.31 -0.47 11.51
C GLU A 61 -11.87 -1.50 10.46
N LEU A 62 -12.07 -2.80 10.74
CA LEU A 62 -11.79 -3.87 9.78
C LEU A 62 -12.64 -3.76 8.51
N HIS A 63 -13.95 -3.53 8.65
CA HIS A 63 -14.84 -3.31 7.51
C HIS A 63 -14.43 -2.08 6.69
N THR A 64 -14.07 -1.00 7.38
CA THR A 64 -13.57 0.23 6.73
C THR A 64 -12.27 -0.03 5.96
N PHE A 65 -11.34 -0.75 6.58
CA PHE A 65 -10.07 -1.12 5.97
C PHE A 65 -10.26 -2.00 4.72
N GLU A 66 -11.15 -2.99 4.79
CA GLU A 66 -11.48 -3.84 3.64
C GLU A 66 -12.03 -3.01 2.46
N SER A 67 -12.93 -2.07 2.74
CA SER A 67 -13.47 -1.13 1.74
C SER A 67 -12.36 -0.30 1.07
N LEU A 68 -11.43 0.23 1.88
CA LEU A 68 -10.27 0.98 1.38
C LEU A 68 -9.33 0.11 0.51
N MET A 69 -9.14 -1.16 0.87
CA MET A 69 -8.36 -2.09 0.05
C MET A 69 -8.97 -2.32 -1.33
N LYS A 70 -10.30 -2.43 -1.42
CA LYS A 70 -11.01 -2.56 -2.70
C LYS A 70 -10.83 -1.33 -3.59
N ILE A 71 -10.84 -0.13 -3.00
CA ILE A 71 -10.61 1.14 -3.71
C ILE A 71 -9.16 1.25 -4.19
N LYS A 72 -8.19 0.77 -3.39
CA LYS A 72 -6.77 0.79 -3.75
C LYS A 72 -6.44 -0.10 -4.96
N GLY A 73 -7.21 -1.16 -5.19
CA GLY A 73 -7.14 -1.98 -6.41
C GLY A 73 -7.73 -1.30 -7.66
N GLN A 74 -8.63 -0.33 -7.49
CA GLN A 74 -9.17 0.51 -8.57
C GLN A 74 -8.32 1.74 -8.89
N LYS A 75 -7.11 1.83 -8.34
CA LYS A 75 -6.11 2.86 -8.69
C LYS A 75 -5.46 2.58 -10.07
N GLY A 76 -6.27 2.19 -11.04
CA GLY A 76 -5.96 2.10 -12.47
C GLY A 76 -6.66 3.19 -13.29
N GLU A 77 -7.55 3.98 -12.68
CA GLU A 77 -8.21 5.12 -13.33
C GLU A 77 -7.89 6.43 -12.58
N VAL A 78 -6.61 6.67 -12.35
CA VAL A 78 -6.16 8.06 -12.28
C VAL A 78 -6.17 8.50 -13.73
N ASN A 79 -7.19 9.27 -14.13
CA ASN A 79 -7.02 10.17 -15.26
C ASN A 79 -5.86 11.11 -14.87
N VAL A 80 -4.63 10.68 -15.13
CA VAL A 80 -3.53 11.60 -15.29
C VAL A 80 -3.93 12.35 -16.54
N ALA A 81 -4.63 13.48 -16.36
CA ALA A 81 -4.64 14.51 -17.36
C ALA A 81 -3.16 14.82 -17.57
N THR A 82 -2.59 14.22 -18.60
CA THR A 82 -1.30 14.57 -19.16
C THR A 82 -1.47 15.98 -19.67
N SER A 83 -1.46 16.97 -18.76
CA SER A 83 -1.03 18.29 -19.12
C SER A 83 0.45 18.14 -19.44
N ILE A 84 0.72 17.69 -20.66
CA ILE A 84 1.98 17.91 -21.36
C ILE A 84 2.08 19.43 -21.41
N ARG A 85 2.54 20.03 -20.31
CA ARG A 85 2.95 21.41 -20.30
C ARG A 85 4.18 21.42 -21.17
N LYS A 86 3.96 21.75 -22.44
CA LYS A 86 5.00 21.93 -23.45
C LYS A 86 5.89 23.04 -22.94
N PHE A 87 6.92 22.68 -22.20
CA PHE A 87 8.05 23.55 -22.02
C PHE A 87 8.71 23.62 -23.39
N HIS A 88 8.38 24.67 -24.15
CA HIS A 88 9.26 25.18 -25.19
C HIS A 88 10.48 25.79 -24.48
N ARG A 89 11.30 24.93 -23.89
CA ARG A 89 12.59 25.33 -23.35
C ARG A 89 13.64 24.81 -24.31
N GLY A 90 13.90 25.64 -25.32
CA GLY A 90 15.03 25.43 -26.23
C GLY A 90 16.30 25.22 -25.42
N SER A 91 16.98 24.13 -25.70
CA SER A 91 18.37 23.91 -25.30
C SER A 91 18.97 22.98 -26.34
N THR A 92 19.51 23.59 -27.39
CA THR A 92 20.30 22.90 -28.40
C THR A 92 21.64 22.54 -27.77
N SER A 93 21.79 21.33 -27.25
CA SER A 93 23.11 20.80 -26.92
C SER A 93 23.76 20.29 -28.20
N GLY A 94 24.29 21.22 -29.01
CA GLY A 94 25.14 20.91 -30.14
C GLY A 94 26.50 20.43 -29.64
N THR A 95 26.63 19.15 -29.31
CA THR A 95 27.95 18.52 -29.16
C THR A 95 28.54 18.37 -30.55
N LYS A 96 29.37 19.35 -30.95
CA LYS A 96 30.19 19.27 -32.15
C LYS A 96 31.34 18.29 -31.85
N CYS A 97 31.12 17.01 -32.09
CA CYS A 97 32.19 16.02 -32.12
C CYS A 97 33.15 16.40 -33.27
N MET A 98 34.26 17.03 -32.91
CA MET A 98 35.39 17.24 -33.81
C MET A 98 36.12 15.91 -33.99
N PRO A 99 36.29 15.40 -35.23
CA PRO A 99 37.17 14.27 -35.47
C PRO A 99 38.62 14.74 -35.34
N SER A 100 39.37 14.19 -34.39
CA SER A 100 40.81 14.43 -34.28
C SER A 100 41.53 13.68 -35.40
N SER A 101 41.83 14.37 -36.49
CA SER A 101 42.72 13.86 -37.55
C SER A 101 44.17 14.27 -37.30
N SER A 102 45.06 13.31 -37.50
CA SER A 102 46.50 13.30 -37.31
C SER A 102 47.28 14.38 -38.10
N GLY A 103 48.37 14.87 -37.51
CA GLY A 103 49.36 15.72 -38.19
C GLY A 103 50.69 15.77 -37.45
N THR A 104 51.66 14.99 -37.93
CA THR A 104 53.06 15.00 -37.47
C THR A 104 53.75 16.30 -37.92
N LYS A 105 54.44 17.00 -37.00
CA LYS A 105 55.41 18.05 -37.38
C LYS A 105 56.71 17.89 -36.61
N LYS A 106 57.76 17.70 -37.42
CA LYS A 106 59.15 17.46 -37.08
C LYS A 106 59.79 18.77 -36.61
N TRP A 107 60.49 18.75 -35.47
CA TRP A 107 61.40 19.84 -35.10
C TRP A 107 62.81 19.47 -35.54
N LYS A 108 63.41 20.32 -36.39
CA LYS A 108 64.85 20.40 -36.61
C LYS A 108 65.41 21.41 -35.62
N LYS A 109 66.52 21.08 -34.97
CA LYS A 109 67.46 22.02 -34.37
C LYS A 109 68.86 21.65 -34.86
#